data_AF-A0A2N1Q6I6-F1
#
_entry.id   AF-A0A2N1Q6I6-F1
#
_cell.length_a   1.000
_cell.length_b   1.000
_cell.length_c   1.000
_cell.angle_alpha   90.00
_cell.angle_beta   90.00
_cell.angle_gamma   90.00
#
_symmetry.space_group_name_H-M   'P 1'
#
loop_
_entity.id
_entity.type
_entity.pdbx_description
1 polymer ?
#
loop_
_entity_poly.entity_id
_entity_poly.type
_entity_poly.pdbx_seq_one_letter_code
_entity_poly.pdbx_strand_id
1 'polypeptide(L)'
;MKKLAIIAVVVLVGLGLIGCQQEDALSIFEKSVSSEIALMNQYDAVESDDLYEQTLNQLSFSHVQTLSTSLDATSMTTVEKIEYARSLYDEIRVLHAQNVIKFVENKSSFTTLKENVVLFREGDFTLTEENESTLLLYKDELTTRRLVVKETIGDIRDLLVELKGNYDLEHIDLIISNFETIKEILQLRQDHMIYVSTVLVDVNLIVSAYLD
;
A
#
# COMPACT_ATOMS: atom_id res chain seq x y z
N MET A 1 -19.26 21.64 58.21
CA MET A 1 -18.25 21.11 57.26
C MET A 1 -18.88 20.54 55.98
N LYS A 2 -19.78 21.27 55.29
CA LYS A 2 -20.43 20.81 54.04
C LYS A 2 -20.18 21.70 52.81
N LYS A 3 -19.64 22.92 52.99
CA LYS A 3 -19.37 23.87 51.90
C LYS A 3 -18.01 23.67 51.23
N LEU A 4 -17.03 23.09 51.93
CA LEU A 4 -15.69 22.82 51.39
C LEU A 4 -15.65 21.59 50.44
N ALA A 5 -16.55 20.62 50.65
CA ALA A 5 -16.63 19.43 49.80
C ALA A 5 -17.14 19.74 48.37
N ILE A 6 -17.97 20.78 48.20
CA ILE A 6 -18.55 21.14 46.90
C ILE A 6 -17.52 21.83 46.00
N ILE A 7 -16.62 22.64 46.57
CA ILE A 7 -15.58 23.34 45.81
C ILE A 7 -14.52 22.34 45.28
N ALA A 8 -14.19 21.32 46.07
CA ALA A 8 -13.26 20.27 45.65
C ALA A 8 -13.80 19.44 44.46
N VAL A 9 -15.11 19.18 44.41
CA VAL A 9 -15.73 18.41 43.31
C VAL A 9 -15.81 19.25 42.03
N VAL A 10 -16.05 20.55 42.11
CA VAL A 10 -16.07 21.42 40.91
C VAL A 10 -14.68 21.61 40.30
N VAL A 11 -13.62 21.68 41.10
CA VAL A 11 -12.23 21.75 40.61
C VAL A 11 -11.76 20.42 39.99
N LEU A 12 -12.20 19.28 40.55
CA LEU A 12 -11.89 17.95 40.00
C LEU A 12 -12.65 17.64 38.70
N VAL A 13 -13.88 18.15 38.53
CA VAL A 13 -14.63 18.02 37.28
C VAL A 13 -14.13 19.01 36.21
N GLY A 14 -13.65 20.20 36.61
CA GLY A 14 -13.03 21.17 35.70
C GLY A 14 -11.68 20.72 35.13
N LEU A 15 -10.87 19.99 35.91
CA LEU A 15 -9.59 19.43 35.45
C LEU A 15 -9.76 18.11 34.67
N GLY A 16 -10.87 17.39 34.88
CA GLY A 16 -11.21 16.18 34.12
C GLY A 16 -11.70 16.43 32.69
N LEU A 17 -12.03 17.67 32.34
CA LEU A 17 -12.47 18.07 30.99
C LEU A 17 -11.35 18.61 30.10
N ILE A 18 -10.11 18.70 30.61
CA ILE A 18 -8.93 19.14 29.83
C ILE A 18 -8.17 17.93 29.21
N GLY A 19 -8.65 16.70 29.45
CA GLY A 19 -7.96 15.47 29.04
C GLY A 19 -8.52 14.73 27.82
N CYS A 20 -9.61 15.20 27.21
CA CYS A 20 -9.97 14.81 25.85
C CYS A 20 -9.55 15.96 24.93
N GLN A 21 -8.28 16.00 24.52
CA GLN A 21 -7.96 16.69 23.28
C GLN A 21 -8.83 16.03 22.21
N GLN A 22 -9.85 16.77 21.75
CA GLN A 22 -10.59 16.40 20.56
C GLN A 22 -9.55 16.17 19.47
N GLU A 23 -9.49 14.96 18.93
CA GLU A 23 -8.53 14.66 17.86
C GLU A 23 -8.80 15.64 16.71
N ASP A 24 -7.85 16.52 16.47
CA ASP A 24 -7.89 17.47 15.36
C ASP A 24 -7.73 16.73 14.02
N ALA A 25 -8.06 17.40 12.92
CA ALA A 25 -8.03 16.81 11.59
C ALA A 25 -6.63 16.28 11.19
N LEU A 26 -5.54 16.94 11.62
CA LEU A 26 -4.16 16.47 11.38
C LEU A 26 -3.89 15.19 12.15
N SER A 27 -4.25 15.15 13.43
CA SER A 27 -4.12 13.95 14.27
C SER A 27 -4.88 12.76 13.68
N ILE A 28 -6.09 12.98 13.19
CA ILE A 28 -6.91 11.95 12.52
C ILE A 28 -6.24 11.46 11.24
N PHE A 29 -5.74 12.40 10.42
CA PHE A 29 -5.06 12.09 9.18
C PHE A 29 -3.74 11.34 9.41
N GLU A 30 -2.90 11.79 10.35
CA GLU A 30 -1.64 11.16 10.73
C GLU A 30 -1.86 9.69 11.15
N LYS A 31 -2.91 9.41 11.92
CA LYS A 31 -3.28 8.05 12.30
C LYS A 31 -3.71 7.20 11.11
N SER A 32 -4.46 7.78 10.17
CA SER A 32 -4.87 7.09 8.95
C SER A 32 -3.65 6.69 8.12
N VAL A 33 -2.73 7.62 7.85
CA VAL A 33 -1.51 7.34 7.08
C VAL A 33 -0.57 6.41 7.84
N SER A 34 -0.45 6.53 9.17
CA SER A 34 0.32 5.57 9.96
C SER A 34 -0.22 4.14 9.80
N SER A 35 -1.53 3.98 9.66
CA SER A 35 -2.16 2.68 9.39
C SER A 35 -1.87 2.19 7.97
N GLU A 36 -1.79 3.09 6.98
CA GLU A 36 -1.34 2.75 5.62
C GLU A 36 0.10 2.23 5.61
N ILE A 37 1.02 2.95 6.25
CA ILE A 37 2.43 2.54 6.36
C ILE A 37 2.55 1.20 7.07
N ALA A 38 1.76 0.97 8.13
CA ALA A 38 1.74 -0.31 8.84
C ALA A 38 1.19 -1.45 7.96
N LEU A 39 0.19 -1.18 7.11
CA LEU A 39 -0.35 -2.17 6.18
C LEU A 39 0.66 -2.53 5.09
N MET A 40 1.35 -1.53 4.51
CA MET A 40 2.35 -1.77 3.46
C MET A 40 3.54 -2.61 3.95
N ASN A 41 3.88 -2.53 5.24
CA ASN A 41 4.87 -3.42 5.86
C ASN A 41 4.41 -4.89 5.95
N GLN A 42 3.10 -5.14 5.86
CA GLN A 42 2.51 -6.48 5.92
C GLN A 42 2.30 -7.08 4.54
N TYR A 43 2.52 -6.33 3.47
CA TYR A 43 2.49 -6.89 2.13
C TYR A 43 3.49 -8.04 2.01
N ASP A 44 3.09 -9.07 1.27
CA ASP A 44 3.89 -10.28 1.08
C ASP A 44 5.29 -9.90 0.62
N ALA A 45 6.28 -10.23 1.44
CA ALA A 45 7.66 -10.17 1.03
C ALA A 45 7.84 -11.28 0.00
N VAL A 46 7.97 -10.90 -1.27
CA VAL A 46 8.40 -11.85 -2.28
C VAL A 46 9.89 -12.06 -2.05
N GLU A 47 10.26 -13.15 -1.38
CA GLU A 47 11.65 -13.48 -1.15
C GLU A 47 12.35 -13.67 -2.50
N SER A 48 13.64 -13.34 -2.58
CA SER A 48 14.42 -13.58 -3.79
C SER A 48 14.26 -15.02 -4.23
N ASP A 49 14.20 -15.98 -3.32
CA ASP A 49 14.20 -17.40 -3.63
C ASP A 49 12.84 -17.89 -4.19
N ASP A 50 11.75 -17.16 -3.94
CA ASP A 50 10.41 -17.48 -4.49
C ASP A 50 10.29 -17.05 -5.97
N LEU A 51 11.17 -16.17 -6.46
CA LEU A 51 11.21 -15.75 -7.88
C LEU A 51 12.50 -16.18 -8.60
N TYR A 52 13.65 -16.14 -7.93
CA TYR A 52 14.98 -16.09 -8.55
C TYR A 52 15.59 -17.47 -8.87
N GLU A 53 15.09 -18.58 -8.31
CA GLU A 53 15.73 -19.90 -8.51
C GLU A 53 14.87 -21.02 -9.11
N GLN A 54 13.56 -20.85 -9.34
CA GLN A 54 12.73 -21.94 -9.88
C GLN A 54 12.29 -21.71 -11.34
N THR A 55 13.21 -22.07 -12.23
CA THR A 55 12.96 -22.90 -13.43
C THR A 55 12.21 -22.36 -14.66
N LEU A 56 12.08 -21.05 -14.89
CA LEU A 56 11.75 -20.54 -16.25
C LEU A 56 12.84 -20.88 -17.30
N ASN A 57 14.08 -21.08 -16.84
CA ASN A 57 15.22 -21.53 -17.65
C ASN A 57 15.19 -23.04 -17.96
N GLN A 58 14.35 -23.84 -17.29
CA GLN A 58 14.19 -25.28 -17.57
C GLN A 58 13.08 -25.57 -18.59
N LEU A 59 12.29 -24.56 -18.98
CA LEU A 59 11.44 -24.58 -20.17
C LEU A 59 12.35 -24.54 -21.42
N SER A 60 13.03 -25.66 -21.65
CA SER A 60 14.08 -25.83 -22.66
C SER A 60 13.47 -26.14 -24.03
N PHE A 61 14.00 -25.44 -25.04
CA PHE A 61 13.53 -25.26 -26.40
C PHE A 61 13.67 -26.46 -27.36
N SER A 62 13.68 -27.70 -26.87
CA SER A 62 14.20 -28.77 -27.76
C SER A 62 13.32 -29.08 -28.98
N HIS A 63 12.05 -28.64 -29.08
CA HIS A 63 11.25 -28.79 -30.32
C HIS A 63 9.92 -28.00 -30.30
N VAL A 64 9.90 -26.72 -30.65
CA VAL A 64 8.60 -26.07 -30.99
C VAL A 64 8.78 -25.08 -32.14
N GLN A 65 8.17 -25.43 -33.28
CA GLN A 65 8.07 -24.60 -34.48
C GLN A 65 7.03 -23.49 -34.30
N THR A 66 7.34 -22.38 -34.96
CA THR A 66 6.70 -21.04 -35.00
C THR A 66 5.21 -20.97 -35.40
N LEU A 67 4.58 -19.90 -34.86
CA LEU A 67 3.43 -19.08 -35.33
C LEU A 67 1.99 -19.49 -34.92
N SER A 68 1.30 -18.61 -34.17
CA SER A 68 0.04 -17.98 -34.60
C SER A 68 -0.39 -16.78 -33.73
N THR A 69 -0.51 -15.60 -34.35
CA THR A 69 -1.11 -14.41 -33.74
C THR A 69 -2.62 -14.58 -33.48
N SER A 70 -3.00 -14.86 -32.23
CA SER A 70 -4.29 -14.43 -31.65
C SER A 70 -4.19 -14.34 -30.13
N LEU A 71 -4.59 -13.21 -29.55
CA LEU A 71 -4.61 -12.97 -28.10
C LEU A 71 -5.84 -13.66 -27.47
N ASP A 72 -5.68 -14.90 -27.07
CA ASP A 72 -6.42 -15.56 -25.99
C ASP A 72 -5.48 -16.60 -25.39
N ALA A 73 -5.29 -16.65 -24.07
CA ALA A 73 -4.35 -17.61 -23.44
C ALA A 73 -4.66 -19.08 -23.81
N THR A 74 -5.92 -19.39 -24.12
CA THR A 74 -6.36 -20.70 -24.62
C THR A 74 -6.02 -21.00 -26.08
N SER A 75 -5.64 -20.01 -26.90
CA SER A 75 -5.28 -20.18 -28.31
C SER A 75 -3.78 -20.04 -28.61
N MET A 76 -2.97 -19.72 -27.60
CA MET A 76 -1.52 -19.61 -27.72
C MET A 76 -0.86 -20.97 -27.94
N THR A 77 0.13 -21.02 -28.83
CA THR A 77 1.03 -22.16 -28.95
C THR A 77 1.88 -22.32 -27.69
N THR A 78 2.50 -23.50 -27.50
CA THR A 78 3.38 -23.74 -26.35
C THR A 78 4.53 -22.74 -26.26
N VAL A 79 5.11 -22.30 -27.39
CA VAL A 79 6.17 -21.26 -27.37
C VAL A 79 5.63 -19.91 -26.94
N GLU A 80 4.49 -19.49 -27.48
CA GLU A 80 3.86 -18.22 -27.11
C GLU A 80 3.50 -18.19 -25.63
N LYS A 81 3.04 -19.32 -25.06
CA LYS A 81 2.80 -19.44 -23.62
C LYS A 81 4.07 -19.30 -22.78
N ILE A 82 5.18 -19.91 -23.20
CA ILE A 82 6.47 -19.77 -22.51
C ILE A 82 6.96 -18.32 -22.56
N GLU A 83 6.91 -17.69 -23.73
CA GLU A 83 7.32 -16.29 -23.91
C GLU A 83 6.43 -15.36 -23.10
N TYR A 84 5.13 -15.62 -23.06
CA TYR A 84 4.17 -14.85 -22.27
C TYR A 84 4.41 -14.99 -20.77
N ALA A 85 4.59 -16.22 -20.26
CA ALA A 85 4.93 -16.47 -18.87
C ALA A 85 6.24 -15.77 -18.45
N ARG A 86 7.23 -15.70 -19.34
CA ARG A 86 8.47 -14.93 -19.11
C ARG A 86 8.23 -13.42 -19.06
N SER A 87 7.42 -12.88 -19.98
CA SER A 87 7.02 -11.46 -19.94
C SER A 87 6.32 -11.11 -18.64
N LEU A 88 5.35 -11.93 -18.23
CA LEU A 88 4.64 -11.74 -16.97
C LEU A 88 5.58 -11.76 -15.76
N TYR A 89 6.53 -12.69 -15.73
CA TYR A 89 7.53 -12.76 -14.67
C TYR A 89 8.39 -11.48 -14.59
N ASP A 90 8.86 -10.96 -15.72
CA ASP A 90 9.64 -9.72 -15.75
C ASP A 90 8.78 -8.52 -15.32
N GLU A 91 7.52 -8.45 -15.75
CA GLU A 91 6.56 -7.41 -15.34
C GLU A 91 6.28 -7.45 -13.84
N ILE A 92 6.05 -8.65 -13.27
CA ILE A 92 5.86 -8.86 -11.82
C ILE A 92 7.08 -8.34 -11.04
N ARG A 93 8.30 -8.66 -11.50
CA ARG A 93 9.53 -8.18 -10.84
C ARG A 93 9.66 -6.67 -10.87
N VAL A 94 9.34 -6.05 -12.00
CA VAL A 94 9.36 -4.59 -12.15
C VAL A 94 8.31 -3.94 -11.23
N LEU A 95 7.07 -4.44 -11.24
CA LEU A 95 5.99 -3.92 -10.39
C LEU A 95 6.30 -4.10 -8.90
N HIS A 96 6.82 -5.25 -8.49
CA HIS A 96 7.25 -5.47 -7.12
C HIS A 96 8.35 -4.49 -6.70
N ALA A 97 9.36 -4.27 -7.55
CA ALA A 97 10.41 -3.28 -7.27
C ALA A 97 9.84 -1.85 -7.16
N GLN A 98 8.90 -1.47 -8.03
CA GLN A 98 8.22 -0.17 -7.97
C GLN A 98 7.41 -0.01 -6.67
N ASN A 99 6.72 -1.07 -6.24
CA ASN A 99 5.99 -1.11 -4.97
C ASN A 99 6.92 -0.90 -3.77
N VAL A 100 8.07 -1.58 -3.75
CA VAL A 100 9.09 -1.40 -2.69
C VAL A 100 9.61 0.04 -2.68
N ILE A 101 9.96 0.60 -3.84
CA ILE A 101 10.43 1.99 -3.96
C ILE A 101 9.37 2.95 -3.43
N LYS A 102 8.12 2.82 -3.90
CA LYS A 102 7.02 3.71 -3.53
C LYS A 102 6.69 3.61 -2.03
N PHE A 103 6.79 2.42 -1.44
CA PHE A 103 6.65 2.25 0.00
C PHE A 103 7.71 3.03 0.79
N VAL A 104 8.97 2.97 0.37
CA VAL A 104 10.08 3.72 0.99
C VAL A 104 9.86 5.24 0.85
N GLU A 105 9.43 5.70 -0.33
CA GLU A 105 9.07 7.11 -0.57
C GLU A 105 7.95 7.56 0.36
N ASN A 106 6.84 6.81 0.46
CA ASN A 106 5.72 7.14 1.34
C ASN A 106 6.13 7.21 2.81
N LYS A 107 6.99 6.30 3.26
CA LYS A 107 7.54 6.32 4.63
C LYS A 107 8.37 7.58 4.89
N SER A 108 9.17 8.00 3.91
CA SER A 108 9.95 9.24 3.99
C SER A 108 9.04 10.47 4.03
N SER A 109 8.08 10.57 3.11
CA SER A 109 7.13 11.69 3.06
C SER A 109 6.27 11.79 4.33
N PHE A 110 5.89 10.66 4.92
CA PHE A 110 5.17 10.65 6.20
C PHE A 110 6.06 11.10 7.37
N THR A 111 7.36 10.79 7.35
CA THR A 111 8.31 11.29 8.35
C THR A 111 8.42 12.81 8.27
N THR A 112 8.58 13.36 7.07
CA THR A 112 8.58 14.81 6.84
C THR A 112 7.28 15.47 7.29
N LEU A 113 6.12 14.85 7.00
CA LEU A 113 4.84 15.37 7.47
C LEU A 113 4.80 15.46 8.99
N LYS A 114 5.24 14.43 9.70
CA LYS A 114 5.28 14.45 11.16
C LYS A 114 6.14 15.57 11.71
N GLU A 115 7.30 15.81 11.10
CA GLU A 115 8.20 16.91 11.48
C GLU A 115 7.51 18.27 11.25
N ASN A 116 6.87 18.45 10.10
CA ASN A 116 6.12 19.67 9.79
C ASN A 116 4.93 19.88 10.73
N VAL A 117 4.21 18.81 11.12
CA VAL A 117 3.09 18.88 12.07
C VAL A 117 3.57 19.26 13.47
N VAL A 118 4.75 18.80 13.89
CA VAL A 118 5.35 19.25 15.15
C VAL A 118 5.60 20.76 15.11
N LEU A 119 6.25 21.26 14.06
CA LEU A 119 6.51 22.69 13.88
C LEU A 119 5.21 23.51 13.80
N PHE A 120 4.19 22.97 13.11
CA PHE A 120 2.87 23.59 13.00
C PHE A 120 2.22 23.78 14.38
N ARG A 121 2.30 22.74 15.23
CA ARG A 121 1.78 22.79 16.60
C ARG A 121 2.61 23.71 17.50
N GLU A 122 3.93 23.71 17.37
CA GLU A 122 4.81 24.60 18.13
C GLU A 122 4.60 26.08 17.78
N GLY A 123 4.19 26.37 16.54
CA GLY A 123 3.81 27.70 16.09
C GLY A 123 2.39 28.15 16.49
N ASP A 124 1.64 27.32 17.23
CA ASP A 124 0.23 27.56 17.59
C ASP A 124 -0.67 27.87 16.37
N PHE A 125 -0.34 27.33 15.20
CA PHE A 125 -1.15 27.50 13.99
C PHE A 125 -2.46 26.73 14.08
N THR A 126 -3.48 27.21 13.38
CA THR A 126 -4.79 26.57 13.28
C THR A 126 -5.17 26.42 11.82
N LEU A 127 -5.65 25.23 11.43
CA LEU A 127 -6.11 24.99 10.08
C LEU A 127 -7.36 25.82 9.76
N THR A 128 -7.50 26.19 8.49
CA THR A 128 -8.78 26.67 7.97
C THR A 128 -9.80 25.52 7.90
N GLU A 129 -11.10 25.86 7.97
CA GLU A 129 -12.19 24.88 7.82
C GLU A 129 -12.08 24.08 6.50
N GLU A 130 -11.62 24.73 5.42
CA GLU A 130 -11.39 24.08 4.11
C GLU A 130 -10.29 23.02 4.18
N ASN A 131 -9.17 23.32 4.85
CA ASN A 131 -8.08 22.38 5.01
C ASN A 131 -8.49 21.23 5.93
N GLU A 132 -9.20 21.50 7.02
CA GLU A 132 -9.75 20.45 7.88
C GLU A 132 -10.67 19.50 7.09
N SER A 133 -11.60 20.05 6.31
CA SER A 133 -12.48 19.25 5.46
C SER A 133 -11.70 18.41 4.44
N THR A 134 -10.64 18.95 3.86
CA THR A 134 -9.78 18.24 2.90
C THR A 134 -9.07 17.05 3.56
N LEU A 135 -8.50 17.26 4.75
CA LEU A 135 -7.83 16.21 5.51
C LEU A 135 -8.78 15.07 5.90
N LEU A 136 -10.00 15.41 6.31
CA LEU A 136 -11.03 14.41 6.65
C LEU A 136 -11.47 13.61 5.42
N LEU A 137 -11.64 14.28 4.27
CA LEU A 137 -11.93 13.61 3.00
C LEU A 137 -10.82 12.62 2.62
N TYR A 138 -9.56 13.05 2.68
CA TYR A 138 -8.43 12.17 2.40
C TYR A 138 -8.37 10.98 3.36
N LYS A 139 -8.65 11.18 4.65
CA LYS A 139 -8.73 10.08 5.61
C LYS A 139 -9.82 9.06 5.23
N ASP A 140 -10.98 9.50 4.75
CA ASP A 140 -12.08 8.61 4.34
C ASP A 140 -11.76 7.85 3.04
N GLU A 141 -11.16 8.53 2.06
CA GLU A 141 -10.72 7.91 0.81
C GLU A 141 -9.60 6.88 1.05
N LEU A 142 -8.60 7.23 1.87
CA LEU A 142 -7.56 6.30 2.30
C LEU A 142 -8.15 5.07 2.98
N THR A 143 -9.10 5.28 3.91
CA THR A 143 -9.75 4.18 4.62
C THR A 143 -10.49 3.24 3.65
N THR A 144 -11.21 3.80 2.69
CA THR A 144 -11.97 3.01 1.70
C THR A 144 -11.03 2.19 0.81
N ARG A 145 -10.00 2.83 0.26
CA ARG A 145 -9.01 2.15 -0.60
C ARG A 145 -8.21 1.09 0.15
N ARG A 146 -7.86 1.38 1.41
CA ARG A 146 -7.15 0.44 2.29
C ARG A 146 -7.89 -0.88 2.46
N LEU A 147 -9.22 -0.85 2.56
CA LEU A 147 -10.00 -2.08 2.70
C LEU A 147 -9.80 -3.02 1.51
N VAL A 148 -9.79 -2.47 0.29
CA VAL A 148 -9.59 -3.24 -0.95
C VAL A 148 -8.22 -3.90 -0.98
N VAL A 149 -7.14 -3.16 -0.69
CA VAL A 149 -5.78 -3.75 -0.72
C VAL A 149 -5.52 -4.70 0.45
N LYS A 150 -6.16 -4.47 1.60
CA LYS A 150 -6.01 -5.33 2.78
C LYS A 150 -6.51 -6.75 2.54
N GLU A 151 -7.56 -6.91 1.73
CA GLU A 151 -8.10 -8.21 1.35
C GLU A 151 -7.13 -9.05 0.52
N THR A 152 -6.12 -8.43 -0.10
CA THR A 152 -5.13 -9.13 -0.94
C THR A 152 -3.93 -9.69 -0.18
N ILE A 153 -3.82 -9.45 1.12
CA ILE A 153 -2.64 -9.86 1.91
C ILE A 153 -2.60 -11.38 2.04
N GLY A 154 -1.48 -11.99 1.67
CA GLY A 154 -1.33 -13.45 1.64
C GLY A 154 -1.52 -14.04 0.24
N ASP A 155 -2.32 -13.40 -0.61
CA ASP A 155 -2.70 -13.97 -1.91
C ASP A 155 -1.51 -14.24 -2.83
N ILE A 156 -0.54 -13.31 -2.91
CA ILE A 156 0.66 -13.51 -3.72
C ILE A 156 1.45 -14.71 -3.20
N ARG A 157 1.56 -14.85 -1.87
CA ARG A 157 2.28 -15.98 -1.27
C ARG A 157 1.57 -17.30 -1.57
N ASP A 158 0.25 -17.34 -1.43
CA ASP A 158 -0.55 -18.54 -1.69
C ASP A 158 -0.44 -18.97 -3.17
N LEU A 159 -0.51 -18.01 -4.09
CA LEU A 159 -0.32 -18.24 -5.53
C LEU A 159 1.09 -18.76 -5.85
N LEU A 160 2.14 -18.22 -5.21
CA LEU A 160 3.51 -18.70 -5.39
C LEU A 160 3.72 -20.10 -4.77
N VAL A 161 3.08 -20.39 -3.64
CA VAL A 161 3.12 -21.72 -3.01
C VAL A 161 2.44 -22.76 -3.90
N GLU A 162 1.33 -22.42 -4.55
CA GLU A 162 0.67 -23.31 -5.52
C GLU A 162 1.57 -23.67 -6.70
N LEU A 163 2.46 -22.75 -7.11
CA LEU A 163 3.42 -23.02 -8.19
C LEU A 163 4.61 -23.90 -7.75
N LYS A 164 4.81 -24.14 -6.44
CA LYS A 164 5.95 -24.94 -5.97
C LYS A 164 5.85 -26.39 -6.46
N GLY A 165 6.80 -26.77 -7.31
CA GLY A 165 6.82 -28.09 -7.95
C GLY A 165 6.01 -28.20 -9.25
N ASN A 166 5.31 -27.13 -9.66
CA ASN A 166 4.49 -27.07 -10.87
C ASN A 166 5.10 -26.13 -11.94
N TYR A 167 6.41 -25.85 -11.86
CA TYR A 167 7.13 -25.03 -12.86
C TYR A 167 7.59 -25.87 -14.07
N ASP A 168 6.64 -26.42 -14.81
CA ASP A 168 6.89 -27.24 -16.00
C ASP A 168 5.90 -26.92 -17.14
N LEU A 169 6.11 -27.54 -18.31
CA LEU A 169 5.27 -27.29 -19.50
C LEU A 169 3.86 -27.88 -19.40
N GLU A 170 3.65 -28.91 -18.56
CA GLU A 170 2.31 -29.49 -18.35
C GLU A 170 1.43 -28.49 -17.59
N HIS A 171 2.02 -27.68 -16.72
CA HIS A 171 1.34 -26.69 -15.89
C HIS A 171 1.50 -25.24 -16.38
N ILE A 172 1.94 -25.01 -17.62
CA ILE A 172 2.21 -23.65 -18.14
C ILE A 172 0.99 -22.72 -18.05
N ASP A 173 -0.23 -23.25 -18.22
CA ASP A 173 -1.46 -22.46 -18.10
C ASP A 173 -1.75 -22.04 -16.65
N LEU A 174 -1.42 -22.90 -15.68
CA LEU A 174 -1.50 -22.56 -14.25
C LEU A 174 -0.48 -21.47 -13.90
N ILE A 175 0.76 -21.60 -14.40
CA ILE A 175 1.80 -20.59 -14.21
C ILE A 175 1.34 -19.23 -14.74
N ILE A 176 0.81 -19.19 -15.96
CA ILE A 176 0.30 -17.96 -16.58
C ILE A 176 -0.83 -17.36 -15.72
N SER A 177 -1.85 -18.15 -15.38
CA SER A 177 -2.99 -17.69 -14.58
C SER A 177 -2.57 -17.12 -13.22
N ASN A 178 -1.64 -17.77 -12.54
CA ASN A 178 -1.14 -17.29 -11.24
C ASN A 178 -0.30 -16.01 -11.42
N PHE A 179 0.53 -15.93 -12.47
CA PHE A 179 1.30 -14.73 -12.76
C PHE A 179 0.43 -13.54 -13.16
N GLU A 180 -0.60 -13.73 -13.98
CA GLU A 180 -1.59 -12.69 -14.29
C GLU A 180 -2.25 -12.15 -13.01
N THR A 181 -2.67 -13.06 -12.12
CA THR A 181 -3.30 -12.68 -10.84
C THR A 181 -2.33 -11.94 -9.92
N ILE A 182 -1.08 -12.42 -9.79
CA ILE A 182 -0.03 -11.74 -9.00
C ILE A 182 0.22 -10.33 -9.56
N LYS A 183 0.29 -10.18 -10.89
CA LYS A 183 0.46 -8.89 -11.55
C LYS A 183 -0.69 -7.94 -11.22
N GLU A 184 -1.94 -8.39 -11.29
CA GLU A 184 -3.11 -7.59 -10.93
C GLU A 184 -3.08 -7.12 -9.47
N ILE A 185 -2.73 -8.01 -8.54
CA ILE A 185 -2.59 -7.66 -7.11
C ILE A 185 -1.48 -6.62 -6.93
N LEU A 186 -0.32 -6.80 -7.58
CA LEU A 186 0.79 -5.85 -7.48
C LEU A 186 0.42 -4.49 -8.07
N GLN A 187 -0.31 -4.44 -9.18
CA GLN A 187 -0.79 -3.20 -9.79
C GLN A 187 -1.78 -2.49 -8.86
N LEU A 188 -2.74 -3.21 -8.29
CA LEU A 188 -3.69 -2.65 -7.33
C LEU A 188 -2.98 -2.03 -6.11
N ARG A 189 -1.99 -2.74 -5.56
CA ARG A 189 -1.17 -2.23 -4.45
C ARG A 189 -0.37 -1.00 -4.89
N GLN A 190 0.16 -0.98 -6.11
CA GLN A 190 0.89 0.16 -6.67
C GLN A 190 0.00 1.40 -6.77
N ASP A 191 -1.19 1.26 -7.34
CA ASP A 191 -2.14 2.35 -7.54
C ASP A 191 -2.56 2.96 -6.20
N HIS A 192 -2.79 2.11 -5.19
CA HIS A 192 -3.03 2.56 -3.82
C HIS A 192 -1.83 3.33 -3.24
N MET A 193 -0.62 2.81 -3.38
CA MET A 193 0.59 3.47 -2.88
C MET A 193 0.88 4.79 -3.59
N ILE A 194 0.57 4.91 -4.88
CA ILE A 194 0.62 6.18 -5.63
C ILE A 194 -0.37 7.17 -5.03
N TYR A 195 -1.61 6.75 -4.78
CA TYR A 195 -2.62 7.62 -4.18
C TYR A 195 -2.20 8.09 -2.77
N VAL A 196 -1.66 7.20 -1.92
CA VAL A 196 -1.10 7.57 -0.61
C VAL A 196 0.01 8.62 -0.77
N SER A 197 0.86 8.48 -1.78
CA SER A 197 1.93 9.45 -2.09
C SER A 197 1.36 10.82 -2.45
N THR A 198 0.36 10.87 -3.34
CA THR A 198 -0.33 12.12 -3.71
C THR A 198 -0.90 12.83 -2.49
N VAL A 199 -1.66 12.10 -1.67
CA VAL A 199 -2.29 12.64 -0.47
C VAL A 199 -1.26 13.13 0.56
N LEU A 200 -0.14 12.40 0.73
CA LEU A 200 0.97 12.84 1.58
C LEU A 200 1.64 14.12 1.07
N VAL A 201 1.82 14.27 -0.24
CA VAL A 201 2.39 15.47 -0.85
C VAL A 201 1.45 16.65 -0.64
N ASP A 202 0.16 16.48 -0.91
CA ASP A 202 -0.84 17.54 -0.76
C ASP A 202 -0.93 18.03 0.68
N VAL A 203 -0.99 17.12 1.66
CA VAL A 203 -1.06 17.51 3.07
C VAL A 203 0.24 18.14 3.54
N ASN A 204 1.40 17.69 3.07
CA ASN A 204 2.67 18.39 3.33
C ASN A 204 2.63 19.83 2.82
N LEU A 205 2.14 20.06 1.58
CA LEU A 205 2.00 21.41 1.04
C LEU A 205 1.02 22.27 1.84
N ILE A 206 -0.11 21.68 2.27
CA ILE A 206 -1.08 22.34 3.15
C ILE A 206 -0.40 22.80 4.44
N VAL A 207 0.34 21.92 5.12
CA VAL A 207 0.99 22.25 6.40
C VAL A 207 2.12 23.26 6.21
N SER A 208 2.98 23.07 5.19
CA SER A 208 4.09 23.98 4.91
C SER A 208 3.63 25.41 4.62
N ALA A 209 2.46 25.60 4.00
CA ALA A 209 1.92 26.93 3.73
C ALA A 209 1.63 27.78 4.99
N TYR A 210 1.59 27.17 6.18
CA TYR A 210 1.48 27.88 7.47
C TYR A 210 2.85 28.13 8.13
N LEU A 211 3.90 27.42 7.69
CA LEU A 211 5.24 27.52 8.25
C LEU A 211 6.11 28.56 7.52
N ASP A 212 5.71 28.95 6.30
CA ASP A 212 6.33 29.99 5.47
C ASP A 212 5.89 31.41 5.87
#